data_AF-A0A812M679-F1
#
_entry.id   AF-A0A812M679-F1
#
_cell.length_a   1.000
_cell.length_b   1.000
_cell.length_c   1.000
_cell.angle_alpha   90.00
_cell.angle_beta   90.00
_cell.angle_gamma   90.00
#
_symmetry.space_group_name_H-M   'P 1'
#
loop_
_entity.id
_entity.type
_entity.pdbx_description
1 polymer ?
#
loop_
_entity_poly.entity_id
_entity_poly.type
_entity_poly.pdbx_seq_one_letter_code
_entity_poly.pdbx_strand_id
1 'polypeptide(L)'
;MRRVAESGTVALLVSLGALAVADASRVYASGLSTAGEQEQAVEANEETATAATTSLPTTTTKTGMPLTSDSLEIIEAKRAVLSGNLAVLEKLRQAGYDLFTVGRISYLPAFAAANGKVAALRYLHEAGANFSRRDHDGHTPAHVAALHNQVEALAVLQEAGVDLNSVTDHNGGLPVHAAAENPERETDALIFLIQAGVNVSFVNGRGETPAFLAAHRCNDKALEVLAKARADLQTADNRGNTPLHVAAGSFGDRPSRANALRILIQAGVNLNAVNKDGDTPLCMAGNKRQDEATEVLVKAGANVNAINKHGETPAFMAVIFRRDKALELLAKAGADLQITPASTAVIFRRYLVKAGADLQTAEKNGNTLLHAALTTNVMGNPDDEPSRWRVPILRTLIQVGANVNATNEYGVTPAYMAAFYGQDKTLEVLAKAGAGLDIADNVGNTPLHAASRQRGKVEVVSVLIQAGANVNAINEKGETPAYMAADFCRDKTLELLLKVGAGISLLK
;
A
#
# COMPACT_ATOMS: atom_id res chain seq x y z
N MET A 1 3.92 -49.50 -31.80
CA MET A 1 3.48 -49.17 -33.18
C MET A 1 2.01 -48.74 -33.15
N ARG A 2 1.67 -47.66 -33.89
CA ARG A 2 0.34 -46.98 -34.06
C ARG A 2 -0.14 -46.20 -32.81
N ARG A 3 -0.11 -44.86 -32.68
CA ARG A 3 -0.34 -43.64 -33.52
C ARG A 3 -1.81 -43.19 -33.57
N VAL A 4 -1.99 -41.89 -33.29
CA VAL A 4 -3.14 -40.98 -33.59
C VAL A 4 -4.33 -41.07 -32.62
N ALA A 5 -5.03 -40.02 -32.19
CA ALA A 5 -4.88 -38.55 -32.01
C ALA A 5 -6.22 -38.07 -31.41
N GLU A 6 -6.27 -36.80 -30.97
CA GLU A 6 -7.48 -35.99 -30.67
C GLU A 6 -8.20 -36.36 -29.36
N SER A 7 -8.57 -35.46 -28.44
CA SER A 7 -9.03 -34.06 -28.47
C SER A 7 -8.79 -33.49 -27.05
N GLY A 8 -8.54 -32.22 -26.72
CA GLY A 8 -8.88 -30.94 -27.34
C GLY A 8 -9.20 -29.95 -26.20
N THR A 9 -8.80 -28.68 -26.36
CA THR A 9 -9.23 -27.47 -25.60
C THR A 9 -8.71 -27.33 -24.14
N VAL A 10 -8.16 -26.21 -23.63
CA VAL A 10 -8.19 -24.77 -23.99
C VAL A 10 -6.86 -24.10 -23.59
N ALA A 11 -6.37 -23.20 -24.45
CA ALA A 11 -5.28 -22.27 -24.20
C ALA A 11 -5.74 -21.04 -23.41
N LEU A 12 -4.92 -20.54 -22.46
CA LEU A 12 -4.74 -19.12 -22.11
C LEU A 12 -3.70 -19.00 -20.98
N LEU A 13 -2.42 -18.86 -21.34
CA LEU A 13 -1.33 -18.54 -20.41
C LEU A 13 -0.56 -17.30 -20.88
N VAL A 14 -1.30 -16.28 -21.30
CA VAL A 14 -0.75 -14.94 -21.57
C VAL A 14 -1.65 -13.92 -20.89
N SER A 15 -1.21 -13.43 -19.72
CA SER A 15 -1.20 -12.00 -19.35
C SER A 15 -1.01 -11.83 -17.84
N LEU A 16 -0.15 -10.86 -17.47
CA LEU A 16 0.04 -10.26 -16.13
C LEU A 16 1.13 -10.87 -15.23
N GLY A 17 2.35 -10.94 -15.77
CA GLY A 17 3.58 -10.89 -14.99
C GLY A 17 4.20 -9.49 -15.09
N ALA A 18 3.56 -8.48 -14.50
CA ALA A 18 4.14 -7.15 -14.34
C ALA A 18 3.44 -6.40 -13.19
N LEU A 19 3.90 -6.59 -11.94
CA LEU A 19 3.95 -5.52 -10.93
C LEU A 19 4.75 -5.97 -9.69
N ALA A 20 6.07 -5.90 -9.81
CA ALA A 20 7.04 -5.77 -8.72
C ALA A 20 8.21 -5.04 -9.39
N VAL A 21 8.74 -3.90 -8.98
CA VAL A 21 8.91 -3.33 -7.65
C VAL A 21 9.00 -1.81 -7.85
N ALA A 22 8.06 -1.05 -7.30
CA ALA A 22 8.24 0.38 -7.03
C ALA A 22 8.41 0.53 -5.51
N ASP A 23 9.55 0.09 -5.00
CA ASP A 23 10.03 0.42 -3.66
C ASP A 23 11.08 1.53 -3.83
N ALA A 24 10.60 2.76 -3.92
CA ALA A 24 11.43 3.97 -3.98
C ALA A 24 10.86 5.10 -3.11
N SER A 25 10.06 4.78 -2.08
CA SER A 25 9.54 5.77 -1.12
C SER A 25 10.10 5.58 0.29
N ARG A 26 11.12 4.75 0.46
CA ARG A 26 11.69 4.40 1.77
C ARG A 26 12.93 5.21 2.18
N VAL A 27 13.16 6.40 1.61
CA VAL A 27 14.31 7.27 1.95
C VAL A 27 13.92 8.66 2.52
N TYR A 28 12.64 9.04 2.57
CA TYR A 28 12.25 10.38 3.07
C TYR A 28 11.65 10.44 4.49
N ALA A 29 11.78 9.38 5.29
CA ALA A 29 11.18 9.32 6.64
C ALA A 29 12.18 9.16 7.81
N SER A 30 13.48 9.43 7.64
CA SER A 30 14.45 9.29 8.75
C SER A 30 15.61 10.30 8.71
N GLY A 31 15.30 11.59 8.56
CA GLY A 31 16.33 12.64 8.48
C GLY A 31 16.21 13.83 9.44
N LEU A 32 15.13 13.96 10.23
CA LEU A 32 14.98 15.08 11.15
C LEU A 32 14.27 14.64 12.44
N SER A 33 15.04 14.04 13.35
CA SER A 33 14.78 14.07 14.79
C SER A 33 16.01 13.50 15.51
N THR A 34 16.97 14.37 15.83
CA THR A 34 17.82 14.33 17.02
C THR A 34 18.72 15.58 17.00
N ALA A 35 18.22 16.69 17.53
CA ALA A 35 19.03 17.81 17.97
C ALA A 35 18.33 18.49 19.16
N GLY A 36 18.07 17.69 20.18
CA GLY A 36 17.85 18.15 21.55
C GLY A 36 18.91 17.47 22.40
N GLU A 37 19.55 18.25 23.27
CA GLU A 37 20.57 17.86 24.26
C GLU A 37 22.02 17.79 23.74
N GLN A 38 22.70 18.94 23.73
CA GLN A 38 23.92 19.20 24.52
C GLN A 38 24.49 20.58 24.16
N GLU A 39 24.08 21.63 24.89
CA GLU A 39 24.86 22.87 24.99
C GLU A 39 24.77 23.38 26.44
N GLN A 40 25.65 22.81 27.28
CA GLN A 40 26.12 23.43 28.52
C GLN A 40 27.65 23.40 28.48
N ALA A 41 28.25 24.55 28.83
CA ALA A 41 29.67 24.91 28.75
C ALA A 41 30.14 25.15 27.30
N VAL A 42 30.52 26.36 26.90
CA VAL A 42 31.59 27.15 27.50
C VAL A 42 31.26 28.64 27.47
N GLU A 43 31.16 29.20 28.67
CA GLU A 43 31.25 30.64 28.95
C GLU A 43 32.75 31.02 29.08
N ALA A 44 33.05 32.30 28.83
CA ALA A 44 34.34 33.00 28.98
C ALA A 44 35.27 33.07 27.74
N ASN A 45 35.13 34.16 26.97
CA ASN A 45 36.01 35.33 27.14
C ASN A 45 35.64 36.43 26.14
N GLU A 46 35.01 37.50 26.63
CA GLU A 46 35.22 38.83 26.10
C GLU A 46 36.64 39.26 26.44
N GLU A 47 37.44 39.67 25.44
CA GLU A 47 38.17 40.95 25.47
C GLU A 47 39.07 41.13 24.24
N THR A 48 39.22 42.41 23.90
CA THR A 48 40.20 43.03 22.98
C THR A 48 39.87 43.09 21.49
N ALA A 49 39.38 44.28 21.12
CA ALA A 49 39.54 44.88 19.82
C ALA A 49 41.02 44.91 19.37
N THR A 50 41.29 44.68 18.08
CA THR A 50 42.13 45.55 17.24
C THR A 50 42.12 45.10 15.78
N ALA A 51 42.31 46.08 14.90
CA ALA A 51 42.19 46.02 13.46
C ALA A 51 43.10 44.98 12.77
N ALA A 52 42.58 44.34 11.73
CA ALA A 52 43.38 43.88 10.59
C ALA A 52 42.51 43.73 9.34
N THR A 53 42.56 44.76 8.49
CA THR A 53 42.35 44.65 7.04
C THR A 53 43.07 43.43 6.50
N THR A 54 42.35 42.48 5.89
CA THR A 54 42.96 41.53 4.94
C THR A 54 41.97 41.21 3.83
N SER A 55 42.50 41.36 2.62
CA SER A 55 41.92 41.18 1.29
C SER A 55 41.33 39.80 1.04
N LEU A 56 40.26 39.76 0.22
CA LEU A 56 39.76 38.55 -0.43
C LEU A 56 40.89 37.86 -1.24
N PRO A 57 41.05 36.53 -1.16
CA PRO A 57 41.93 35.81 -2.06
C PRO A 57 41.24 35.61 -3.41
N THR A 58 41.89 36.08 -4.48
CA THR A 58 41.60 35.69 -5.85
C THR A 58 42.11 34.27 -6.09
N THR A 59 41.22 33.31 -6.31
CA THR A 59 41.62 32.00 -6.87
C THR A 59 40.73 31.64 -8.05
N THR A 60 41.29 31.84 -9.24
CA THR A 60 40.87 31.15 -10.45
C THR A 60 41.33 29.71 -10.37
N THR A 61 40.45 28.74 -10.63
CA THR A 61 40.88 27.40 -11.05
C THR A 61 40.01 26.87 -12.18
N LYS A 62 40.60 26.86 -13.38
CA LYS A 62 40.33 25.86 -14.42
C LYS A 62 40.81 24.52 -13.86
N THR A 63 39.91 23.55 -13.66
CA THR A 63 40.10 22.11 -13.91
C THR A 63 38.87 21.34 -13.42
N GLY A 64 38.35 20.42 -14.24
CA GLY A 64 37.22 19.58 -13.88
C GLY A 64 37.55 18.59 -12.75
N MET A 65 36.74 18.61 -11.69
CA MET A 65 36.54 17.53 -10.71
C MET A 65 35.18 17.70 -10.01
N PRO A 66 34.58 16.64 -9.45
CA PRO A 66 33.12 16.50 -9.29
C PRO A 66 32.52 17.29 -8.10
N LEU A 67 31.29 17.74 -8.31
CA LEU A 67 30.43 18.53 -7.41
C LEU A 67 29.94 17.71 -6.20
N THR A 68 30.56 17.87 -5.02
CA THR A 68 30.00 17.39 -3.74
C THR A 68 30.35 18.28 -2.54
N SER A 69 29.91 19.54 -2.53
CA SER A 69 29.48 20.34 -1.36
C SER A 69 29.04 21.71 -1.89
N ASP A 70 28.07 22.37 -1.25
CA ASP A 70 27.80 23.78 -1.57
C ASP A 70 29.09 24.59 -1.50
N SER A 71 29.26 25.55 -2.40
CA SER A 71 30.38 26.49 -2.29
C SER A 71 30.19 27.34 -1.03
N LEU A 72 31.27 27.71 -0.34
CA LEU A 72 31.22 28.46 0.93
C LEU A 72 30.36 29.73 0.83
N GLU A 73 30.29 30.31 -0.36
CA GLU A 73 29.58 31.55 -0.66
C GLU A 73 28.07 31.35 -0.73
N ILE A 74 27.59 30.17 -1.13
CA ILE A 74 26.16 29.81 -1.05
C ILE A 74 25.72 29.73 0.42
N ILE A 75 26.56 29.13 1.27
CA ILE A 75 26.31 29.02 2.70
C ILE A 75 26.28 30.42 3.34
N GLU A 76 27.23 31.28 2.97
CA GLU A 76 27.27 32.67 3.43
C GLU A 76 26.05 33.47 2.96
N ALA A 77 25.65 33.34 1.70
CA ALA A 77 24.44 33.98 1.17
C ALA A 77 23.19 33.54 1.92
N LYS A 78 23.02 32.24 2.21
CA LYS A 78 21.90 31.73 3.01
C LYS A 78 21.91 32.28 4.43
N ARG A 79 23.08 32.33 5.08
CA ARG A 79 23.20 32.92 6.43
C ARG A 79 22.84 34.41 6.41
N ALA A 80 23.26 35.14 5.38
CA ALA A 80 22.90 36.53 5.18
C ALA A 80 21.39 36.72 5.02
N VAL A 81 20.72 35.85 4.25
CA VAL A 81 19.24 35.82 4.14
C VAL A 81 18.58 35.57 5.51
N LEU A 82 19.02 34.57 6.26
CA LEU A 82 18.42 34.23 7.56
C LEU A 82 18.57 35.35 8.59
N SER A 83 19.74 35.99 8.63
CA SER A 83 20.06 37.11 9.53
C SER A 83 19.54 38.46 9.04
N GLY A 84 19.04 38.56 7.80
CA GLY A 84 18.60 39.82 7.21
C GLY A 84 19.74 40.77 6.82
N ASN A 85 20.98 40.29 6.75
CA ASN A 85 22.16 41.11 6.45
C ASN A 85 22.31 41.33 4.94
N LEU A 86 21.59 42.31 4.40
CA LEU A 86 21.61 42.65 2.98
C LEU A 86 22.99 43.15 2.51
N ALA A 87 23.80 43.72 3.40
CA ALA A 87 25.14 44.21 3.05
C ALA A 87 26.08 43.06 2.64
N VAL A 88 25.92 41.87 3.22
CA VAL A 88 26.67 40.67 2.80
C VAL A 88 26.21 40.20 1.42
N LEU A 89 24.90 40.21 1.15
CA LEU A 89 24.37 39.85 -0.18
C LEU A 89 24.86 40.82 -1.27
N GLU A 90 24.93 42.12 -0.96
CA GLU A 90 25.47 43.13 -1.86
C GLU A 90 26.96 42.91 -2.13
N LYS A 91 27.76 42.62 -1.09
CA LYS A 91 29.19 42.30 -1.24
C LYS A 91 29.41 41.07 -2.12
N LEU A 92 28.65 40.01 -1.90
CA LEU A 92 28.74 38.79 -2.72
C LEU A 92 28.39 39.08 -4.18
N ARG A 93 27.33 39.86 -4.43
CA ARG A 93 26.96 40.28 -5.80
C ARG A 93 28.06 41.11 -6.46
N GLN A 94 28.63 42.09 -5.75
CA GLN A 94 29.73 42.92 -6.24
C GLN A 94 31.01 42.13 -6.54
N ALA A 95 31.25 41.04 -5.80
CA ALA A 95 32.33 40.10 -6.07
C ALA A 95 32.06 39.17 -7.27
N GLY A 96 30.92 39.33 -7.95
CA GLY A 96 30.56 38.59 -9.17
C GLY A 96 29.86 37.25 -8.91
N TYR A 97 29.42 36.96 -7.68
CA TYR A 97 28.68 35.75 -7.38
C TYR A 97 27.23 35.83 -7.90
N ASP A 98 26.82 34.82 -8.66
CA ASP A 98 25.43 34.69 -9.14
C ASP A 98 24.52 34.17 -8.02
N LEU A 99 23.79 35.09 -7.39
CA LEU A 99 22.81 34.82 -6.34
C LEU A 99 21.58 34.05 -6.84
N PHE A 100 21.43 33.86 -8.16
CA PHE A 100 20.28 33.21 -8.80
C PHE A 100 20.60 31.81 -9.34
N THR A 101 21.83 31.34 -9.12
CA THR A 101 22.24 29.97 -9.48
C THR A 101 21.25 28.97 -8.92
N VAL A 102 20.84 28.00 -9.76
CA VAL A 102 20.03 26.86 -9.34
C VAL A 102 20.95 25.65 -9.16
N GLY A 103 21.30 25.36 -7.91
CA GLY A 103 22.05 24.16 -7.50
C GLY A 103 21.18 23.14 -6.77
N ARG A 104 21.75 21.98 -6.43
CA ARG A 104 21.07 20.91 -5.68
C ARG A 104 20.55 21.35 -4.30
N ILE A 105 20.99 22.52 -3.81
CA ILE A 105 20.64 23.09 -2.52
C ILE A 105 20.36 24.61 -2.62
N SER A 106 20.49 25.25 -3.78
CA SER A 106 20.41 26.71 -3.86
C SER A 106 19.55 27.18 -5.02
N TYR A 107 18.39 27.76 -4.69
CA TYR A 107 17.84 28.88 -5.42
C TYR A 107 17.48 29.92 -4.36
N LEU A 108 18.31 30.96 -4.22
CA LEU A 108 18.28 31.86 -3.07
C LEU A 108 16.92 32.57 -2.88
N PRO A 109 16.21 32.98 -3.96
CA PRO A 109 14.84 33.47 -3.85
C PRO A 109 13.87 32.49 -3.21
N ALA A 110 13.88 31.21 -3.59
CA ALA A 110 13.04 30.20 -2.97
C ALA A 110 13.39 29.98 -1.50
N PHE A 111 14.69 30.02 -1.16
CA PHE A 111 15.14 29.93 0.23
C PHE A 111 14.69 31.13 1.09
N ALA A 112 14.78 32.35 0.56
CA ALA A 112 14.28 33.55 1.23
C ALA A 112 12.75 33.50 1.43
N ALA A 113 12.03 33.01 0.42
CA ALA A 113 10.59 32.80 0.45
C ALA A 113 10.16 31.75 1.49
N ALA A 114 10.86 30.61 1.58
CA ALA A 114 10.61 29.56 2.57
C ALA A 114 10.69 30.06 4.01
N ASN A 115 11.57 31.04 4.27
CA ASN A 115 11.89 31.54 5.60
C ASN A 115 11.24 32.90 5.91
N GLY A 116 10.31 33.37 5.05
CA GLY A 116 9.61 34.65 5.26
C GLY A 116 10.52 35.88 5.23
N LYS A 117 11.70 35.79 4.61
CA LYS A 117 12.72 36.86 4.63
C LYS A 117 12.41 37.93 3.58
N VAL A 118 11.35 38.71 3.83
CA VAL A 118 10.79 39.70 2.90
C VAL A 118 11.81 40.76 2.44
N ALA A 119 12.68 41.25 3.32
CA ALA A 119 13.70 42.23 2.95
C ALA A 119 14.72 41.65 1.96
N ALA A 120 15.12 40.40 2.16
CA ALA A 120 16.00 39.69 1.23
C ALA A 120 15.28 39.41 -0.09
N LEU A 121 14.00 39.03 -0.08
CA LEU A 121 13.21 38.87 -1.31
C LEU A 121 13.12 40.18 -2.12
N ARG A 122 12.82 41.32 -1.47
CA ARG A 122 12.78 42.63 -2.14
C ARG A 122 14.13 42.98 -2.76
N TYR A 123 15.22 42.82 -2.01
CA TYR A 123 16.57 43.02 -2.54
C TYR A 123 16.87 42.11 -3.75
N LEU A 124 16.52 40.81 -3.67
CA LEU A 124 16.74 39.87 -4.77
C LEU A 124 15.91 40.23 -6.00
N HIS A 125 14.69 40.74 -5.83
CA HIS A 125 13.88 41.25 -6.92
C HIS A 125 14.55 42.43 -7.63
N GLU A 126 15.00 43.44 -6.85
CA GLU A 126 15.73 44.60 -7.36
C GLU A 126 17.05 44.20 -8.04
N ALA A 127 17.69 43.13 -7.57
CA ALA A 127 18.89 42.57 -8.16
C ALA A 127 18.64 41.77 -9.46
N GLY A 128 17.38 41.59 -9.89
CA GLY A 128 17.02 40.92 -11.14
C GLY A 128 16.64 39.44 -11.00
N ALA A 129 16.25 38.98 -9.81
CA ALA A 129 15.78 37.61 -9.62
C ALA A 129 14.51 37.33 -10.44
N ASN A 130 14.54 36.26 -11.24
CA ASN A 130 13.36 35.75 -11.94
C ASN A 130 12.54 34.83 -11.03
N PHE A 131 11.52 35.36 -10.36
CA PHE A 131 10.65 34.58 -9.45
C PHE A 131 9.74 33.55 -10.14
N SER A 132 9.68 33.49 -11.46
CA SER A 132 9.01 32.40 -12.17
C SER A 132 9.92 31.17 -12.35
N ARG A 133 11.21 31.29 -12.00
CA ARG A 133 12.15 30.17 -12.06
C ARG A 133 11.83 29.14 -10.99
N ARG A 134 11.94 27.87 -11.38
CA ARG A 134 11.82 26.72 -10.47
C ARG A 134 13.17 26.39 -9.85
N ASP A 135 13.16 26.04 -8.58
CA ASP A 135 14.30 25.44 -7.90
C ASP A 135 14.51 23.98 -8.35
N HIS A 136 15.41 23.26 -7.67
CA HIS A 136 15.74 21.88 -8.01
C HIS A 136 14.63 20.87 -7.69
N ASP A 137 13.76 21.20 -6.74
CA ASP A 137 12.56 20.41 -6.41
C ASP A 137 11.41 20.74 -7.38
N GLY A 138 11.62 21.71 -8.28
CA GLY A 138 10.66 22.10 -9.28
C GLY A 138 9.63 23.11 -8.79
N HIS A 139 9.86 23.77 -7.65
CA HIS A 139 8.99 24.77 -7.05
C HIS A 139 9.47 26.18 -7.38
N THR A 140 8.55 27.12 -7.59
CA THR A 140 8.90 28.56 -7.63
C THR A 140 8.88 29.13 -6.21
N PRO A 141 9.48 30.31 -5.96
CA PRO A 141 9.45 30.95 -4.64
C PRO A 141 8.02 31.10 -4.07
N ALA A 142 7.01 31.31 -4.94
CA ALA A 142 5.61 31.37 -4.52
C ALA A 142 5.10 30.03 -3.99
N HIS A 143 5.48 28.90 -4.62
CA HIS A 143 5.13 27.57 -4.12
C HIS A 143 5.79 27.29 -2.78
N VAL A 144 7.06 27.66 -2.63
CA VAL A 144 7.80 27.41 -1.39
C VAL A 144 7.27 28.29 -0.25
N ALA A 145 6.96 29.58 -0.51
CA ALA A 145 6.30 30.45 0.47
C ALA A 145 4.93 29.90 0.88
N ALA A 146 4.12 29.44 -0.09
CA ALA A 146 2.82 28.85 0.17
C ALA A 146 2.91 27.57 1.02
N LEU A 147 3.85 26.67 0.71
CA LEU A 147 4.07 25.43 1.46
C LEU A 147 4.47 25.69 2.92
N HIS A 148 5.25 26.75 3.18
CA HIS A 148 5.77 27.11 4.50
C HIS A 148 4.94 28.19 5.21
N ASN A 149 3.71 28.45 4.74
CA ASN A 149 2.78 29.42 5.34
C ASN A 149 3.31 30.87 5.44
N GLN A 150 4.18 31.29 4.51
CA GLN A 150 4.82 32.61 4.55
C GLN A 150 3.99 33.66 3.79
N VAL A 151 2.95 34.19 4.43
CA VAL A 151 1.97 35.12 3.81
C VAL A 151 2.63 36.40 3.29
N GLU A 152 3.51 37.01 4.08
CA GLU A 152 4.18 38.25 3.69
C GLU A 152 5.14 38.03 2.52
N ALA A 153 5.76 36.85 2.44
CA ALA A 153 6.58 36.48 1.28
C ALA A 153 5.71 36.33 0.01
N LEU A 154 4.53 35.71 0.11
CA LEU A 154 3.57 35.65 -1.00
C LEU A 154 3.13 37.03 -1.46
N ALA A 155 2.84 37.95 -0.53
CA ALA A 155 2.49 39.33 -0.84
C ALA A 155 3.61 40.05 -1.59
N VAL A 156 4.86 39.94 -1.12
CA VAL A 156 6.04 40.52 -1.80
C VAL A 156 6.22 39.95 -3.20
N LEU A 157 6.01 38.65 -3.39
CA LEU A 157 6.13 38.01 -4.70
C LEU A 157 5.03 38.50 -5.66
N GLN A 158 3.80 38.69 -5.17
CA GLN A 158 2.71 39.26 -5.95
C GLN A 158 2.97 40.73 -6.33
N GLU A 159 3.46 41.55 -5.38
CA GLU A 159 3.89 42.93 -5.63
C GLU A 159 5.01 43.01 -6.68
N ALA A 160 5.92 42.03 -6.68
CA ALA A 160 7.00 41.88 -7.65
C ALA A 160 6.52 41.41 -9.04
N GLY A 161 5.20 41.28 -9.26
CA GLY A 161 4.60 40.94 -10.53
C GLY A 161 4.44 39.44 -10.80
N VAL A 162 4.62 38.58 -9.79
CA VAL A 162 4.32 37.15 -9.94
C VAL A 162 2.81 36.94 -9.97
N ASP A 163 2.29 36.46 -11.10
CA ASP A 163 0.90 36.02 -11.20
C ASP A 163 0.72 34.65 -10.50
N LEU A 164 0.19 34.70 -9.28
CA LEU A 164 -0.08 33.53 -8.44
C LEU A 164 -1.13 32.58 -9.04
N ASN A 165 -1.86 32.99 -10.07
CA ASN A 165 -2.87 32.18 -10.74
C ASN A 165 -2.37 31.52 -12.06
N SER A 166 -1.11 31.74 -12.44
CA SER A 166 -0.51 31.12 -13.63
C SER A 166 0.89 30.54 -13.42
N VAL A 167 1.63 30.97 -12.39
CA VAL A 167 2.91 30.35 -12.06
C VAL A 167 2.71 28.90 -11.62
N THR A 168 3.46 27.97 -12.20
CA THR A 168 3.31 26.53 -11.92
C THR A 168 4.60 25.88 -11.47
N ASP A 169 4.48 24.89 -10.59
CA ASP A 169 5.55 23.94 -10.25
C ASP A 169 5.80 22.91 -11.37
N HIS A 170 6.72 21.98 -11.16
CA HIS A 170 7.05 20.94 -12.14
C HIS A 170 5.90 19.97 -12.45
N ASN A 171 4.92 19.80 -11.54
CA ASN A 171 3.72 19.01 -11.77
C ASN A 171 2.61 19.83 -12.45
N GLY A 172 2.85 21.11 -12.74
CA GLY A 172 1.83 22.01 -13.27
C GLY A 172 0.85 22.52 -12.20
N GLY A 173 1.14 22.34 -10.90
CA GLY A 173 0.33 22.87 -9.82
C GLY A 173 0.59 24.35 -9.59
N LEU A 174 -0.44 25.09 -9.16
CA LEU A 174 -0.36 26.48 -8.69
C LEU A 174 0.09 26.57 -7.22
N PRO A 175 0.50 27.74 -6.69
CA PRO A 175 0.86 27.92 -5.28
C PRO A 175 -0.23 27.46 -4.29
N VAL A 176 -1.51 27.52 -4.68
CA VAL A 176 -2.64 27.03 -3.87
C VAL A 176 -2.59 25.52 -3.62
N HIS A 177 -1.96 24.74 -4.52
CA HIS A 177 -1.70 23.31 -4.31
C HIS A 177 -0.70 23.10 -3.18
N ALA A 178 0.39 23.87 -3.19
CA ALA A 178 1.42 23.81 -2.16
C ALA A 178 0.89 24.25 -0.79
N ALA A 179 0.07 25.31 -0.72
CA ALA A 179 -0.58 25.73 0.52
C ALA A 179 -1.52 24.66 1.09
N ALA A 180 -2.27 23.95 0.22
CA ALA A 180 -3.14 22.86 0.64
C ALA A 180 -2.37 21.62 1.15
N GLU A 181 -1.11 21.47 0.74
CA GLU A 181 -0.22 20.39 1.18
C GLU A 181 0.63 20.74 2.43
N ASN A 182 0.44 21.93 3.01
CA ASN A 182 1.23 22.38 4.16
C ASN A 182 1.25 21.30 5.28
N PRO A 183 2.44 20.86 5.72
CA PRO A 183 2.58 19.74 6.65
C PRO A 183 2.16 20.10 8.09
N GLU A 184 2.28 21.37 8.46
CA GLU A 184 1.94 21.90 9.80
C GLU A 184 0.44 22.21 9.96
N ARG A 185 -0.36 22.02 8.90
CA ARG A 185 -1.80 22.29 8.83
C ARG A 185 -2.17 23.76 9.10
N GLU A 186 -1.24 24.67 8.83
CA GLU A 186 -1.51 26.09 8.82
C GLU A 186 -2.25 26.49 7.52
N THR A 187 -3.09 27.52 7.59
CA THR A 187 -4.00 27.87 6.49
C THR A 187 -3.90 29.32 6.03
N ASP A 188 -3.03 30.13 6.61
CA ASP A 188 -3.01 31.58 6.33
C ASP A 188 -2.59 31.88 4.89
N ALA A 189 -1.56 31.18 4.40
CA ALA A 189 -1.16 31.25 2.99
C ALA A 189 -2.27 30.77 2.04
N LEU A 190 -3.00 29.72 2.42
CA LEU A 190 -4.14 29.23 1.64
C LEU A 190 -5.26 30.28 1.58
N ILE A 191 -5.60 30.89 2.72
CA ILE A 191 -6.61 31.95 2.82
C ILE A 191 -6.19 33.17 2.00
N PHE A 192 -4.92 33.58 2.09
CA PHE A 192 -4.36 34.67 1.29
C PHE A 192 -4.52 34.41 -0.21
N LEU A 193 -4.15 33.22 -0.69
CA LEU A 193 -4.27 32.86 -2.12
C LEU A 193 -5.73 32.87 -2.60
N ILE A 194 -6.67 32.44 -1.75
CA ILE A 194 -8.11 32.52 -2.03
C ILE A 194 -8.55 33.97 -2.17
N GLN A 195 -8.14 34.84 -1.24
CA GLN A 195 -8.47 36.27 -1.26
C GLN A 195 -7.82 36.98 -2.47
N ALA A 196 -6.65 36.53 -2.90
CA ALA A 196 -5.97 37.00 -4.11
C ALA A 196 -6.64 36.52 -5.42
N GLY A 197 -7.71 35.72 -5.35
CA GLY A 197 -8.47 35.28 -6.53
C GLY A 197 -7.84 34.11 -7.29
N VAL A 198 -6.93 33.36 -6.67
CA VAL A 198 -6.33 32.16 -7.28
C VAL A 198 -7.39 31.07 -7.42
N ASN A 199 -7.39 30.36 -8.56
CA ASN A 199 -8.34 29.28 -8.81
C ASN A 199 -8.07 28.07 -7.90
N VAL A 200 -8.86 27.94 -6.83
CA VAL A 200 -8.80 26.84 -5.85
C VAL A 200 -9.23 25.47 -6.37
N SER A 201 -9.81 25.41 -7.58
CA SER A 201 -10.21 24.15 -8.23
C SER A 201 -9.36 23.87 -9.47
N PHE A 202 -8.22 24.55 -9.62
CA PHE A 202 -7.28 24.28 -10.69
C PHE A 202 -6.77 22.85 -10.60
N VAL A 203 -6.56 22.22 -11.75
CA VAL A 203 -6.12 20.83 -11.88
C VAL A 203 -4.70 20.83 -12.41
N ASN A 204 -3.77 20.26 -11.63
CA ASN A 204 -2.37 20.12 -12.08
C ASN A 204 -2.21 19.03 -13.16
N GLY A 205 -1.00 18.85 -13.67
CA GLY A 205 -0.69 17.84 -14.70
C GLY A 205 -0.92 16.38 -14.28
N ARG A 206 -1.10 16.11 -12.97
CA ARG A 206 -1.47 14.79 -12.44
C ARG A 206 -2.98 14.60 -12.26
N GLY A 207 -3.78 15.59 -12.61
CA GLY A 207 -5.24 15.56 -12.40
C GLY A 207 -5.65 15.98 -10.98
N GLU A 208 -4.72 16.48 -10.17
CA GLU A 208 -4.96 16.75 -8.75
C GLU A 208 -5.39 18.20 -8.53
N THR A 209 -6.42 18.40 -7.71
CA THR A 209 -6.81 19.73 -7.20
C THR A 209 -6.13 20.02 -5.85
N PRO A 210 -6.14 21.28 -5.36
CA PRO A 210 -5.72 21.58 -3.99
C PRO A 210 -6.46 20.75 -2.94
N ALA A 211 -7.77 20.50 -3.14
CA ALA A 211 -8.57 19.66 -2.26
C ALA A 211 -8.10 18.19 -2.27
N PHE A 212 -7.67 17.67 -3.43
CA PHE A 212 -7.08 16.34 -3.53
C PHE A 212 -5.80 16.23 -2.69
N LEU A 213 -4.90 17.21 -2.77
CA LEU A 213 -3.65 17.21 -1.99
C LEU A 213 -3.91 17.34 -0.48
N ALA A 214 -4.82 18.24 -0.08
CA ALA A 214 -5.24 18.38 1.31
C ALA A 214 -5.82 17.05 1.86
N ALA A 215 -6.67 16.38 1.07
CA ALA A 215 -7.22 15.08 1.41
C ALA A 215 -6.15 13.98 1.51
N HIS A 216 -5.19 13.94 0.57
CA HIS A 216 -4.08 13.00 0.59
C HIS A 216 -3.20 13.17 1.84
N ARG A 217 -2.99 14.40 2.32
CA ARG A 217 -2.26 14.70 3.56
C ARG A 217 -3.09 14.60 4.84
N CYS A 218 -4.40 14.32 4.73
CA CYS A 218 -5.34 14.43 5.85
C CYS A 218 -5.34 15.82 6.51
N ASN A 219 -5.05 16.88 5.74
CA ASN A 219 -5.12 18.27 6.21
C ASN A 219 -6.58 18.75 6.21
N ASP A 220 -7.30 18.36 7.27
CA ASP A 220 -8.69 18.75 7.54
C ASP A 220 -8.90 20.27 7.62
N LYS A 221 -7.92 21.03 8.11
CA LYS A 221 -7.99 22.50 8.16
C LYS A 221 -7.98 23.13 6.77
N ALA A 222 -7.09 22.68 5.88
CA ALA A 222 -7.10 23.11 4.48
C ALA A 222 -8.40 22.71 3.77
N LEU A 223 -8.91 21.49 4.00
CA LEU A 223 -10.20 21.06 3.45
C LEU A 223 -11.37 21.91 3.93
N GLU A 224 -11.38 22.31 5.21
CA GLU A 224 -12.42 23.19 5.76
C GLU A 224 -12.42 24.56 5.06
N VAL A 225 -11.23 25.13 4.86
CA VAL A 225 -11.05 26.41 4.15
C VAL A 225 -11.49 26.29 2.68
N LEU A 226 -11.06 25.23 1.98
CA LEU A 226 -11.45 24.97 0.59
C LEU A 226 -12.95 24.74 0.42
N ALA A 227 -13.59 24.01 1.35
CA ALA A 227 -15.03 23.81 1.36
C ALA A 227 -15.79 25.13 1.56
N LYS A 228 -15.35 25.99 2.49
CA LYS A 228 -15.92 27.34 2.70
C LYS A 228 -15.77 28.22 1.45
N ALA A 229 -14.66 28.07 0.73
CA ALA A 229 -14.41 28.75 -0.55
C ALA A 229 -15.16 28.14 -1.75
N ARG A 230 -16.00 27.12 -1.52
CA ARG A 230 -16.75 26.39 -2.57
C ARG A 230 -15.85 25.77 -3.64
N ALA A 231 -14.65 25.32 -3.27
CA ALA A 231 -13.78 24.55 -4.15
C ALA A 231 -14.43 23.22 -4.56
N ASP A 232 -14.05 22.70 -5.72
CA ASP A 232 -14.45 21.36 -6.12
C ASP A 232 -13.68 20.28 -5.32
N LEU A 233 -14.43 19.51 -4.53
CA LEU A 233 -13.93 18.43 -3.68
C LEU A 233 -14.14 17.03 -4.30
N GLN A 234 -14.53 16.94 -5.57
CA GLN A 234 -14.82 15.66 -6.25
C GLN A 234 -13.90 15.32 -7.41
N THR A 235 -13.24 16.31 -8.03
CA THR A 235 -12.35 16.05 -9.18
C THR A 235 -11.32 14.98 -8.86
N ALA A 236 -11.25 13.99 -9.75
CA ALA A 236 -10.37 12.85 -9.61
C ALA A 236 -9.02 13.07 -10.30
N ASP A 237 -7.97 12.46 -9.74
CA ASP A 237 -6.64 12.43 -10.36
C ASP A 237 -6.63 11.61 -11.68
N ASN A 238 -5.46 11.57 -12.33
CA ASN A 238 -5.27 10.79 -13.55
C ASN A 238 -5.46 9.26 -13.35
N ARG A 239 -5.56 8.76 -12.11
CA ARG A 239 -5.88 7.35 -11.78
C ARG A 239 -7.37 7.16 -11.44
N GLY A 240 -8.17 8.22 -11.46
CA GLY A 240 -9.58 8.19 -11.10
C GLY A 240 -9.83 8.22 -9.58
N ASN A 241 -8.81 8.47 -8.76
CA ASN A 241 -9.00 8.64 -7.32
C ASN A 241 -9.58 10.03 -7.07
N THR A 242 -10.71 10.10 -6.38
CA THR A 242 -11.25 11.37 -5.86
C THR A 242 -10.56 11.76 -4.55
N PRO A 243 -10.74 12.99 -4.03
CA PRO A 243 -10.25 13.36 -2.70
C PRO A 243 -10.72 12.40 -1.61
N LEU A 244 -11.94 11.86 -1.72
CA LEU A 244 -12.45 10.86 -0.78
C LEU A 244 -11.67 9.53 -0.86
N HIS A 245 -11.24 9.10 -2.04
CA HIS A 245 -10.40 7.90 -2.20
C HIS A 245 -9.07 8.06 -1.47
N VAL A 246 -8.37 9.17 -1.71
CA VAL A 246 -7.06 9.40 -1.07
C VAL A 246 -7.19 9.65 0.42
N ALA A 247 -8.18 10.41 0.90
CA ALA A 247 -8.43 10.57 2.34
C ALA A 247 -8.73 9.22 3.01
N ALA A 248 -9.51 8.36 2.35
CA ALA A 248 -9.78 7.01 2.83
C ALA A 248 -8.50 6.20 2.90
N GLY A 249 -7.66 6.24 1.85
CA GLY A 249 -6.43 5.48 1.68
C GLY A 249 -5.13 6.14 2.19
N SER A 250 -5.18 7.25 2.93
CA SER A 250 -3.97 7.98 3.37
C SER A 250 -3.54 7.70 4.81
N PHE A 251 -2.31 8.09 5.10
CA PHE A 251 -1.72 8.07 6.44
C PHE A 251 -1.87 9.45 7.08
N GLY A 252 -2.17 9.49 8.38
CA GLY A 252 -2.39 10.69 9.18
C GLY A 252 -2.76 10.30 10.61
N ASP A 253 -2.73 11.24 11.55
CA ASP A 253 -3.29 10.98 12.88
C ASP A 253 -4.79 10.65 12.75
N ARG A 254 -5.30 9.82 13.67
CA ARG A 254 -6.68 9.31 13.55
C ARG A 254 -7.72 10.46 13.53
N PRO A 255 -7.62 11.49 14.40
CA PRO A 255 -8.52 12.63 14.36
C PRO A 255 -8.54 13.37 13.02
N SER A 256 -7.39 13.81 12.50
CA SER A 256 -7.32 14.60 11.26
C SER A 256 -7.86 13.83 10.05
N ARG A 257 -7.52 12.54 9.93
CA ARG A 257 -8.04 11.66 8.87
C ARG A 257 -9.56 11.51 8.95
N ALA A 258 -10.10 11.25 10.15
CA ALA A 258 -11.54 11.12 10.34
C ALA A 258 -12.26 12.44 10.04
N ASN A 259 -11.66 13.58 10.40
CA ASN A 259 -12.20 14.90 10.09
C ASN A 259 -12.18 15.20 8.59
N ALA A 260 -11.07 14.91 7.89
CA ALA A 260 -10.97 15.08 6.45
C ALA A 260 -12.07 14.31 5.71
N LEU A 261 -12.29 13.04 6.08
CA LEU A 261 -13.39 12.23 5.55
C LEU A 261 -14.76 12.87 5.85
N ARG A 262 -15.00 13.30 7.10
CA ARG A 262 -16.26 13.93 7.48
C ARG A 262 -16.54 15.22 6.71
N ILE A 263 -15.53 16.07 6.50
CA ILE A 263 -15.66 17.31 5.72
C ILE A 263 -16.04 16.99 4.28
N LEU A 264 -15.35 16.04 3.64
CA LEU A 264 -15.67 15.61 2.27
C LEU A 264 -17.10 15.04 2.19
N ILE A 265 -17.49 14.18 3.13
CA ILE A 265 -18.84 13.60 3.19
C ILE A 265 -19.90 14.69 3.38
N GLN A 266 -19.68 15.64 4.28
CA GLN A 266 -20.58 16.77 4.52
C GLN A 266 -20.72 17.69 3.30
N ALA A 267 -19.68 17.78 2.47
CA ALA A 267 -19.73 18.50 1.20
C ALA A 267 -20.52 17.78 0.10
N GLY A 268 -21.07 16.58 0.37
CA GLY A 268 -21.94 15.85 -0.56
C GLY A 268 -21.19 15.17 -1.70
N VAL A 269 -19.92 14.81 -1.50
CA VAL A 269 -19.16 14.07 -2.52
C VAL A 269 -19.71 12.66 -2.75
N ASN A 270 -19.53 12.09 -3.94
CA ASN A 270 -19.96 10.73 -4.23
C ASN A 270 -19.16 9.69 -3.41
N LEU A 271 -19.82 9.10 -2.41
CA LEU A 271 -19.26 8.08 -1.52
C LEU A 271 -18.81 6.80 -2.26
N ASN A 272 -19.41 6.54 -3.41
CA ASN A 272 -19.24 5.31 -4.20
C ASN A 272 -18.60 5.61 -5.57
N ALA A 273 -17.87 6.71 -5.70
CA ALA A 273 -17.03 6.94 -6.87
C ALA A 273 -16.07 5.75 -7.06
N VAL A 274 -15.75 5.40 -8.30
CA VAL A 274 -14.85 4.29 -8.62
C VAL A 274 -13.63 4.82 -9.37
N ASN A 275 -12.44 4.40 -8.94
CA ASN A 275 -11.20 4.73 -9.64
C ASN A 275 -10.97 3.80 -10.86
N LYS A 276 -9.81 3.92 -11.52
CA LYS A 276 -9.49 3.09 -12.70
C LYS A 276 -9.38 1.58 -12.40
N ASP A 277 -9.13 1.19 -11.15
CA ASP A 277 -9.11 -0.21 -10.71
C ASP A 277 -10.50 -0.70 -10.26
N GLY A 278 -11.49 0.19 -10.26
CA GLY A 278 -12.85 -0.09 -9.79
C GLY A 278 -12.98 -0.02 -8.27
N ASP A 279 -11.94 0.39 -7.55
CA ASP A 279 -12.01 0.57 -6.11
C ASP A 279 -12.89 1.76 -5.77
N THR A 280 -13.71 1.59 -4.73
CA THR A 280 -14.39 2.70 -4.06
C THR A 280 -13.52 3.24 -2.92
N PRO A 281 -13.81 4.42 -2.34
CA PRO A 281 -13.14 4.89 -1.14
C PRO A 281 -13.18 3.86 0.00
N LEU A 282 -14.29 3.12 0.13
CA LEU A 282 -14.43 2.08 1.15
C LEU A 282 -13.54 0.86 0.86
N CYS A 283 -13.33 0.48 -0.41
CA CYS A 283 -12.36 -0.56 -0.78
C CYS A 283 -10.93 -0.16 -0.36
N MET A 284 -10.56 1.11 -0.57
CA MET A 284 -9.25 1.63 -0.15
C MET A 284 -9.08 1.67 1.38
N ALA A 285 -10.14 2.03 2.12
CA ALA A 285 -10.14 2.03 3.59
C ALA A 285 -9.96 0.63 4.18
N GLY A 286 -10.47 -0.42 3.52
CA GLY A 286 -10.29 -1.81 3.94
C GLY A 286 -8.84 -2.32 3.78
N ASN A 287 -8.04 -1.68 2.93
CA ASN A 287 -6.67 -2.12 2.61
C ASN A 287 -5.63 -1.63 3.63
N LYS A 288 -5.66 -0.34 3.99
CA LYS A 288 -4.62 0.26 4.85
C LYS A 288 -5.10 0.28 6.31
N ARG A 289 -4.23 0.50 7.30
CA ARG A 289 -4.55 0.41 8.76
C ARG A 289 -5.57 1.49 9.21
N GLN A 290 -6.82 1.37 8.79
CA GLN A 290 -7.78 2.47 8.68
C GLN A 290 -9.19 2.06 9.15
N ASP A 291 -9.26 1.41 10.32
CA ASP A 291 -10.54 1.00 10.89
C ASP A 291 -11.50 2.18 11.11
N GLU A 292 -10.98 3.36 11.52
CA GLU A 292 -11.78 4.57 11.67
C GLU A 292 -12.31 5.12 10.34
N ALA A 293 -11.53 5.03 9.25
CA ALA A 293 -12.00 5.47 7.94
C ALA A 293 -13.14 4.58 7.46
N THR A 294 -12.99 3.26 7.65
CA THR A 294 -14.06 2.28 7.41
C THR A 294 -15.30 2.64 8.22
N GLU A 295 -15.15 2.93 9.51
CA GLU A 295 -16.26 3.32 10.38
C GLU A 295 -17.00 4.57 9.88
N VAL A 296 -16.26 5.63 9.50
CA VAL A 296 -16.83 6.88 9.00
C VAL A 296 -17.58 6.66 7.69
N LEU A 297 -16.99 5.95 6.73
CA LEU A 297 -17.61 5.69 5.43
C LEU A 297 -18.84 4.78 5.54
N VAL A 298 -18.77 3.73 6.37
CA VAL A 298 -19.90 2.84 6.65
C VAL A 298 -21.06 3.61 7.28
N LYS A 299 -20.79 4.44 8.31
CA LYS A 299 -21.83 5.28 8.94
C LYS A 299 -22.45 6.29 7.97
N ALA A 300 -21.69 6.73 6.97
CA ALA A 300 -22.17 7.63 5.93
C ALA A 300 -22.99 6.91 4.83
N GLY A 301 -23.09 5.58 4.85
CA GLY A 301 -23.86 4.81 3.88
C GLY A 301 -23.09 4.46 2.60
N ALA A 302 -21.76 4.37 2.64
CA ALA A 302 -20.98 3.84 1.54
C ALA A 302 -21.37 2.37 1.24
N ASN A 303 -21.33 1.98 -0.04
CA ASN A 303 -21.70 0.63 -0.48
C ASN A 303 -20.67 -0.40 0.03
N VAL A 304 -21.05 -1.11 1.09
CA VAL A 304 -20.24 -2.17 1.72
C VAL A 304 -19.98 -3.38 0.83
N ASN A 305 -20.76 -3.53 -0.24
CA ASN A 305 -20.71 -4.64 -1.20
C ASN A 305 -20.20 -4.21 -2.58
N ALA A 306 -19.54 -3.06 -2.67
CA ALA A 306 -18.88 -2.65 -3.90
C ALA A 306 -17.85 -3.71 -4.34
N ILE A 307 -17.79 -3.99 -5.64
CA ILE A 307 -16.88 -4.98 -6.21
C ILE A 307 -15.97 -4.24 -7.19
N ASN A 308 -14.66 -4.31 -6.96
CA ASN A 308 -13.68 -3.72 -7.88
C ASN A 308 -13.46 -4.60 -9.13
N LYS A 309 -12.60 -4.19 -10.07
CA LYS A 309 -12.34 -4.95 -11.30
C LYS A 309 -11.67 -6.31 -11.06
N HIS A 310 -11.13 -6.53 -9.86
CA HIS A 310 -10.52 -7.80 -9.45
C HIS A 310 -11.52 -8.74 -8.75
N GLY A 311 -12.79 -8.34 -8.60
CA GLY A 311 -13.81 -9.13 -7.91
C GLY A 311 -13.75 -8.98 -6.38
N GLU A 312 -13.02 -7.98 -5.88
CA GLU A 312 -12.75 -7.79 -4.45
C GLU A 312 -13.74 -6.81 -3.83
N THR A 313 -14.21 -7.14 -2.62
CA THR A 313 -15.08 -6.29 -1.80
C THR A 313 -14.30 -5.56 -0.70
N PRO A 314 -14.86 -4.50 -0.08
CA PRO A 314 -14.27 -3.91 1.12
C PRO A 314 -14.03 -4.92 2.24
N ALA A 315 -14.97 -5.86 2.44
CA ALA A 315 -14.80 -6.92 3.42
C ALA A 315 -13.61 -7.80 3.05
N PHE A 316 -13.52 -8.21 1.78
CA PHE A 316 -12.39 -8.97 1.27
C PHE A 316 -11.06 -8.27 1.56
N MET A 317 -10.96 -6.98 1.27
CA MET A 317 -9.76 -6.19 1.57
C MET A 317 -9.45 -6.20 3.07
N ALA A 318 -10.44 -5.97 3.94
CA ALA A 318 -10.24 -6.01 5.38
C ALA A 318 -9.62 -7.34 5.86
N VAL A 319 -10.02 -8.47 5.27
CA VAL A 319 -9.41 -9.77 5.58
C VAL A 319 -7.97 -9.86 5.09
N ILE A 320 -7.72 -9.55 3.81
CA ILE A 320 -6.39 -9.69 3.20
C ILE A 320 -5.36 -8.87 3.97
N PHE A 321 -5.75 -7.67 4.40
CA PHE A 321 -4.90 -6.77 5.14
C PHE A 321 -4.97 -6.94 6.66
N ARG A 322 -5.68 -7.98 7.15
CA ARG A 322 -5.79 -8.35 8.57
C ARG A 322 -6.33 -7.20 9.43
N ARG A 323 -7.50 -6.68 9.05
CA ARG A 323 -8.24 -5.58 9.68
C ARG A 323 -9.49 -6.11 10.36
N ASP A 324 -9.30 -6.76 11.50
CA ASP A 324 -10.37 -7.43 12.24
C ASP A 324 -11.51 -6.46 12.59
N LYS A 325 -11.19 -5.25 13.08
CA LYS A 325 -12.18 -4.22 13.41
C LYS A 325 -12.91 -3.68 12.16
N ALA A 326 -12.21 -3.43 11.05
CA ALA A 326 -12.85 -3.01 9.80
C ALA A 326 -13.83 -4.09 9.30
N LEU A 327 -13.45 -5.36 9.36
CA LEU A 327 -14.31 -6.47 8.97
C LEU A 327 -15.56 -6.56 9.87
N GLU A 328 -15.42 -6.43 11.18
CA GLU A 328 -16.56 -6.40 12.11
C GLU A 328 -17.53 -5.26 11.79
N LEU A 329 -17.00 -4.06 11.48
CA LEU A 329 -17.81 -2.91 11.10
C LEU A 329 -18.57 -3.17 9.79
N LEU A 330 -17.90 -3.72 8.79
CA LEU A 330 -18.50 -4.06 7.50
C LEU A 330 -19.58 -5.14 7.64
N ALA A 331 -19.31 -6.20 8.42
CA ALA A 331 -20.28 -7.26 8.70
C ALA A 331 -21.53 -6.70 9.41
N LYS A 332 -21.36 -5.86 10.43
CA LYS A 332 -22.48 -5.18 11.12
C LYS A 332 -23.29 -4.28 10.19
N ALA A 333 -22.66 -3.74 9.16
CA ALA A 333 -23.30 -2.91 8.15
C ALA A 333 -23.92 -3.69 6.98
N GLY A 334 -23.98 -5.03 7.06
CA GLY A 334 -24.61 -5.86 6.04
C GLY A 334 -23.72 -6.15 4.84
N ALA A 335 -22.39 -6.14 5.01
CA ALA A 335 -21.49 -6.65 3.98
C ALA A 335 -21.81 -8.13 3.69
N ASP A 336 -21.97 -8.46 2.42
CA ASP A 336 -22.10 -9.81 1.94
C ASP A 336 -20.72 -10.48 1.97
N LEU A 337 -20.61 -11.37 2.95
CA LEU A 337 -19.41 -12.12 3.24
C LEU A 337 -19.24 -13.34 2.30
N GLN A 338 -20.08 -13.50 1.28
CA GLN A 338 -19.92 -14.54 0.27
C GLN A 338 -19.30 -14.00 -1.02
N ILE A 339 -19.25 -12.68 -1.19
CA ILE A 339 -18.65 -12.04 -2.36
C ILE A 339 -17.12 -11.97 -2.17
N THR A 340 -16.44 -13.00 -2.68
CA THR A 340 -14.98 -13.08 -2.68
C THR A 340 -14.46 -13.60 -4.01
N PRO A 341 -13.29 -13.14 -4.50
CA PRO A 341 -12.60 -13.79 -5.60
C PRO A 341 -12.36 -15.28 -5.28
N ALA A 342 -12.59 -16.15 -6.26
CA ALA A 342 -12.52 -17.60 -6.10
C ALA A 342 -11.16 -18.12 -5.58
N SER A 343 -10.10 -17.32 -5.73
CA SER A 343 -8.72 -17.68 -5.37
C SER A 343 -8.39 -17.56 -3.88
N THR A 344 -9.26 -16.93 -3.06
CA THR A 344 -8.89 -16.44 -1.70
C THR A 344 -10.00 -16.61 -0.65
N ALA A 345 -11.11 -17.26 -1.01
CA ALA A 345 -12.32 -17.43 -0.19
C ALA A 345 -12.06 -18.04 1.21
N VAL A 346 -11.01 -18.84 1.39
CA VAL A 346 -10.74 -19.57 2.65
C VAL A 346 -10.34 -18.66 3.79
N ILE A 347 -9.34 -17.79 3.56
CA ILE A 347 -8.81 -16.91 4.60
C ILE A 347 -9.93 -15.99 5.05
N PHE A 348 -10.70 -15.50 4.07
CA PHE A 348 -11.91 -14.74 4.29
C PHE A 348 -12.86 -15.46 5.21
N ARG A 349 -13.25 -16.67 4.84
CA ARG A 349 -14.18 -17.50 5.59
C ARG A 349 -13.70 -17.87 7.00
N ARG A 350 -12.39 -17.98 7.28
CA ARG A 350 -11.87 -18.11 8.67
C ARG A 350 -12.31 -16.96 9.57
N TYR A 351 -12.22 -15.73 9.07
CA TYR A 351 -12.65 -14.56 9.83
C TYR A 351 -14.17 -14.49 9.95
N LEU A 352 -14.89 -14.96 8.93
CA LEU A 352 -16.34 -15.10 8.99
C LEU A 352 -16.79 -16.01 10.11
N VAL A 353 -16.04 -17.08 10.41
CA VAL A 353 -16.36 -17.93 11.55
C VAL A 353 -16.30 -17.17 12.87
N LYS A 354 -15.26 -16.35 13.08
CA LYS A 354 -15.19 -15.50 14.27
C LYS A 354 -16.39 -14.55 14.36
N ALA A 355 -16.91 -14.15 13.21
CA ALA A 355 -18.11 -13.32 13.07
C ALA A 355 -19.43 -14.14 13.05
N GLY A 356 -19.40 -15.45 13.25
CA GLY A 356 -20.59 -16.32 13.36
C GLY A 356 -21.13 -16.90 12.04
N ALA A 357 -20.32 -16.96 10.98
CA ALA A 357 -20.77 -17.53 9.70
C ALA A 357 -20.86 -19.06 9.69
N ASP A 358 -21.71 -19.56 8.78
CA ASP A 358 -21.92 -20.99 8.57
C ASP A 358 -20.67 -21.69 8.04
N LEU A 359 -20.18 -22.64 8.84
CA LEU A 359 -19.01 -23.47 8.59
C LEU A 359 -19.18 -24.44 7.42
N GLN A 360 -20.44 -24.76 7.06
CA GLN A 360 -20.77 -25.75 6.05
C GLN A 360 -21.03 -25.13 4.68
N THR A 361 -20.89 -23.81 4.56
CA THR A 361 -21.04 -23.14 3.27
C THR A 361 -20.10 -23.76 2.24
N ALA A 362 -20.68 -24.24 1.13
CA ALA A 362 -19.97 -24.93 0.07
C ALA A 362 -19.82 -24.05 -1.19
N GLU A 363 -18.69 -24.15 -1.88
CA GLU A 363 -18.53 -23.62 -3.24
C GLU A 363 -19.38 -24.40 -4.25
N LYS A 364 -19.44 -23.96 -5.52
CA LYS A 364 -20.22 -24.59 -6.60
C LYS A 364 -19.93 -26.08 -6.86
N ASN A 365 -18.85 -26.62 -6.30
CA ASN A 365 -18.42 -28.02 -6.42
C ASN A 365 -18.59 -28.79 -5.10
N GLY A 366 -19.32 -28.24 -4.13
CA GLY A 366 -19.49 -28.81 -2.79
C GLY A 366 -18.32 -28.58 -1.84
N ASN A 367 -17.26 -27.85 -2.23
CA ASN A 367 -16.11 -27.65 -1.34
C ASN A 367 -16.51 -26.81 -0.12
N THR A 368 -16.48 -27.41 1.06
CA THR A 368 -16.56 -26.68 2.32
C THR A 368 -15.32 -25.84 2.58
N LEU A 369 -15.40 -25.03 3.62
CA LEU A 369 -14.31 -24.22 4.16
C LEU A 369 -12.98 -24.96 4.35
N LEU A 370 -13.04 -26.20 4.83
CA LEU A 370 -11.86 -27.03 5.04
C LEU A 370 -11.24 -27.50 3.72
N HIS A 371 -12.05 -27.78 2.69
CA HIS A 371 -11.55 -28.15 1.36
C HIS A 371 -10.80 -26.99 0.71
N ALA A 372 -11.43 -25.83 0.70
CA ALA A 372 -10.84 -24.66 0.06
C ALA A 372 -9.50 -24.28 0.73
N ALA A 373 -9.35 -24.48 2.05
CA ALA A 373 -8.09 -24.22 2.77
C ALA A 373 -6.88 -24.97 2.22
N LEU A 374 -7.12 -26.08 1.53
CA LEU A 374 -6.11 -26.97 1.00
C LEU A 374 -5.71 -26.63 -0.44
N THR A 375 -6.56 -25.91 -1.17
CA THR A 375 -6.34 -25.58 -2.60
C THR A 375 -5.63 -24.24 -2.80
N THR A 376 -5.68 -23.35 -1.82
CA THR A 376 -5.10 -22.00 -1.95
C THR A 376 -3.56 -22.01 -1.85
N ASN A 377 -2.89 -21.33 -2.78
CA ASN A 377 -1.43 -21.05 -2.76
C ASN A 377 -1.14 -19.53 -2.64
N VAL A 378 -2.17 -18.70 -2.53
CA VAL A 378 -2.16 -17.35 -3.13
C VAL A 378 -1.57 -16.25 -2.22
N MET A 379 -1.19 -16.51 -0.97
CA MET A 379 -0.81 -15.41 -0.04
C MET A 379 0.39 -15.68 0.89
N GLY A 380 1.25 -16.65 0.54
CA GLY A 380 2.62 -16.61 1.06
C GLY A 380 3.44 -15.63 0.22
N ASN A 381 4.49 -15.03 0.79
CA ASN A 381 5.65 -14.70 -0.04
C ASN A 381 5.95 -15.95 -0.91
N PRO A 382 6.20 -15.87 -2.22
CA PRO A 382 6.65 -17.03 -2.99
C PRO A 382 7.79 -17.82 -2.31
N ASP A 383 8.54 -17.19 -1.41
CA ASP A 383 9.59 -17.79 -0.57
C ASP A 383 9.09 -18.47 0.73
N ASP A 384 7.82 -18.29 1.14
CA ASP A 384 7.27 -18.86 2.37
C ASP A 384 6.61 -20.22 2.14
N GLU A 385 6.98 -21.20 2.98
CA GLU A 385 6.38 -22.54 2.96
C GLU A 385 4.85 -22.47 3.20
N PRO A 386 4.00 -22.96 2.27
CA PRO A 386 2.55 -22.81 2.36
C PRO A 386 1.91 -23.35 3.65
N SER A 387 2.57 -24.30 4.33
CA SER A 387 2.13 -24.83 5.63
C SER A 387 2.08 -23.79 6.75
N ARG A 388 2.92 -22.73 6.69
CA ARG A 388 3.01 -21.70 7.75
C ARG A 388 1.68 -20.97 7.99
N TRP A 389 0.88 -20.80 6.94
CA TRP A 389 -0.40 -20.09 7.03
C TRP A 389 -1.60 -21.04 6.95
N ARG A 390 -1.51 -22.19 6.26
CA ARG A 390 -2.63 -23.18 6.17
C ARG A 390 -2.97 -23.82 7.50
N VAL A 391 -1.96 -24.30 8.24
CA VAL A 391 -2.17 -25.03 9.50
C VAL A 391 -2.91 -24.16 10.53
N PRO A 392 -2.53 -22.89 10.78
CA PRO A 392 -3.30 -22.01 11.66
C PRO A 392 -4.76 -21.80 11.25
N ILE A 393 -5.03 -21.73 9.94
CA ILE A 393 -6.40 -21.58 9.41
C ILE A 393 -7.21 -22.84 9.71
N LEU A 394 -6.69 -24.00 9.34
CA LEU A 394 -7.36 -25.29 9.58
C LEU A 394 -7.62 -25.55 11.05
N ARG A 395 -6.64 -25.29 11.92
CA ARG A 395 -6.84 -25.40 13.38
C ARG A 395 -7.97 -24.52 13.86
N THR A 396 -8.03 -23.28 13.37
CA THR A 396 -9.12 -22.37 13.74
C THR A 396 -10.47 -22.94 13.28
N LEU A 397 -10.58 -23.38 12.02
CA LEU A 397 -11.81 -23.95 11.45
C LEU A 397 -12.29 -25.20 12.18
N ILE A 398 -11.37 -26.05 12.65
CA ILE A 398 -11.71 -27.23 13.44
C ILE A 398 -12.19 -26.82 14.85
N GLN A 399 -11.50 -25.90 15.52
CA GLN A 399 -11.83 -25.47 16.90
C GLN A 399 -13.24 -24.87 17.02
N VAL A 400 -13.65 -24.16 15.97
CA VAL A 400 -14.96 -23.51 15.86
C VAL A 400 -16.06 -24.45 15.35
N GLY A 401 -15.76 -25.73 15.08
CA GLY A 401 -16.75 -26.77 14.80
C GLY A 401 -16.95 -27.14 13.33
N ALA A 402 -16.00 -26.84 12.43
CA ALA A 402 -16.13 -27.27 11.04
C ALA A 402 -16.14 -28.80 10.97
N ASN A 403 -16.98 -29.35 10.09
CA ASN A 403 -17.08 -30.79 9.93
C ASN A 403 -15.83 -31.31 9.19
N VAL A 404 -14.92 -31.92 9.95
CA VAL A 404 -13.65 -32.47 9.45
C VAL A 404 -13.83 -33.55 8.37
N ASN A 405 -15.02 -34.18 8.34
CA ASN A 405 -15.38 -35.27 7.44
C ASN A 405 -16.41 -34.85 6.38
N ALA A 406 -16.64 -33.55 6.19
CA ALA A 406 -17.52 -33.09 5.12
C ALA A 406 -17.01 -33.61 3.77
N THR A 407 -17.93 -33.99 2.90
CA THR A 407 -17.63 -34.39 1.53
C THR A 407 -18.13 -33.32 0.57
N ASN A 408 -17.39 -33.08 -0.51
CA ASN A 408 -17.84 -32.26 -1.62
C ASN A 408 -18.69 -33.08 -2.62
N GLU A 409 -19.09 -32.49 -3.76
CA GLU A 409 -19.93 -33.17 -4.76
C GLU A 409 -19.26 -34.42 -5.37
N TYR A 410 -17.93 -34.54 -5.26
CA TYR A 410 -17.15 -35.69 -5.71
C TYR A 410 -16.94 -36.75 -4.62
N GLY A 411 -17.54 -36.60 -3.44
CA GLY A 411 -17.31 -37.48 -2.29
C GLY A 411 -15.95 -37.25 -1.61
N VAL A 412 -15.19 -36.25 -2.04
CA VAL A 412 -13.85 -35.97 -1.54
C VAL A 412 -13.93 -35.27 -0.18
N THR A 413 -13.11 -35.70 0.77
CA THR A 413 -12.95 -35.08 2.10
C THR A 413 -11.73 -34.14 2.15
N PRO A 414 -11.60 -33.29 3.19
CA PRO A 414 -10.38 -32.50 3.40
C PRO A 414 -9.12 -33.38 3.56
N ALA A 415 -9.23 -34.53 4.22
CA ALA A 415 -8.10 -35.47 4.36
C ALA A 415 -7.67 -36.04 3.00
N TYR A 416 -8.62 -36.36 2.12
CA TYR A 416 -8.33 -36.78 0.76
C TYR A 416 -7.60 -35.69 -0.03
N MET A 417 -8.07 -34.43 0.01
CA MET A 417 -7.37 -33.33 -0.69
C MET A 417 -5.97 -33.10 -0.15
N ALA A 418 -5.79 -33.11 1.17
CA ALA A 418 -4.48 -32.98 1.79
C ALA A 418 -3.52 -34.10 1.33
N ALA A 419 -4.03 -35.33 1.20
CA ALA A 419 -3.27 -36.45 0.68
C ALA A 419 -2.91 -36.28 -0.81
N PHE A 420 -3.88 -35.88 -1.63
CA PHE A 420 -3.69 -35.64 -3.07
C PHE A 420 -2.68 -34.52 -3.36
N TYR A 421 -2.73 -33.40 -2.62
CA TYR A 421 -1.78 -32.30 -2.78
C TYR A 421 -0.44 -32.54 -2.08
N GLY A 422 -0.33 -33.59 -1.28
CA GLY A 422 0.88 -33.94 -0.57
C GLY A 422 1.20 -33.02 0.60
N GLN A 423 0.21 -32.70 1.43
CA GLN A 423 0.31 -31.75 2.56
C GLN A 423 0.37 -32.51 3.89
N ASP A 424 1.52 -33.11 4.19
CA ASP A 424 1.81 -33.92 5.39
C ASP A 424 1.44 -33.21 6.71
N LYS A 425 1.98 -32.01 6.97
CA LYS A 425 1.72 -31.22 8.19
C LYS A 425 0.24 -30.91 8.39
N THR A 426 -0.48 -30.75 7.28
CA THR A 426 -1.91 -30.46 7.28
C THR A 426 -2.73 -31.72 7.55
N LEU A 427 -2.32 -32.83 6.95
CA LEU A 427 -2.94 -34.13 7.16
C LEU A 427 -2.77 -34.60 8.61
N GLU A 428 -1.63 -34.33 9.25
CA GLU A 428 -1.46 -34.56 10.69
C GLU A 428 -2.48 -33.81 11.55
N VAL A 429 -2.78 -32.55 11.20
CA VAL A 429 -3.76 -31.74 11.92
C VAL A 429 -5.16 -32.31 11.75
N LEU A 430 -5.52 -32.71 10.54
CA LEU A 430 -6.82 -33.32 10.24
C LEU A 430 -6.97 -34.68 10.95
N ALA A 431 -5.95 -35.53 10.91
CA ALA A 431 -5.95 -36.81 11.61
C ALA A 431 -6.12 -36.64 13.13
N LYS A 432 -5.38 -35.70 13.74
CA LYS A 432 -5.53 -35.35 15.17
C LYS A 432 -6.92 -34.80 15.51
N ALA A 433 -7.62 -34.24 14.53
CA ALA A 433 -8.97 -33.73 14.67
C ALA A 433 -10.07 -34.79 14.39
N GLY A 434 -9.69 -36.05 14.18
CA GLY A 434 -10.66 -37.14 13.94
C GLY A 434 -11.13 -37.24 12.48
N ALA A 435 -10.31 -36.81 11.52
CA ALA A 435 -10.59 -37.02 10.10
C ALA A 435 -10.65 -38.52 9.76
N GLY A 436 -11.69 -38.94 9.05
CA GLY A 436 -11.84 -40.30 8.52
C GLY A 436 -10.90 -40.51 7.34
N LEU A 437 -9.85 -41.31 7.56
CA LEU A 437 -8.79 -41.55 6.58
C LEU A 437 -9.12 -42.61 5.53
N ASP A 438 -10.25 -43.29 5.68
CA ASP A 438 -10.77 -44.32 4.78
C ASP A 438 -12.07 -43.90 4.08
N ILE A 439 -12.53 -42.65 4.27
CA ILE A 439 -13.68 -42.12 3.54
C ILE A 439 -13.29 -41.99 2.07
N ALA A 440 -14.00 -42.70 1.20
CA ALA A 440 -13.71 -42.77 -0.22
C ALA A 440 -14.45 -41.69 -1.02
N ASP A 441 -13.84 -41.26 -2.13
CA ASP A 441 -14.51 -40.46 -3.15
C ASP A 441 -15.59 -41.26 -3.90
N ASN A 442 -16.31 -40.62 -4.82
CA ASN A 442 -17.39 -41.25 -5.59
C ASN A 442 -16.94 -42.40 -6.52
N VAL A 443 -15.65 -42.73 -6.58
CA VAL A 443 -15.09 -43.87 -7.35
C VAL A 443 -14.41 -44.88 -6.41
N GLY A 444 -14.61 -44.75 -5.11
CA GLY A 444 -14.06 -45.65 -4.10
C GLY A 444 -12.59 -45.39 -3.74
N ASN A 445 -11.97 -44.31 -4.19
CA ASN A 445 -10.58 -44.01 -3.81
C ASN A 445 -10.53 -43.38 -2.41
N THR A 446 -9.73 -43.96 -1.52
CA THR A 446 -9.41 -43.38 -0.20
C THR A 446 -8.28 -42.33 -0.30
N PRO A 447 -8.06 -41.49 0.72
CA PRO A 447 -6.88 -40.62 0.81
C PRO A 447 -5.55 -41.34 0.49
N LEU A 448 -5.41 -42.60 0.89
CA LEU A 448 -4.21 -43.38 0.59
C LEU A 448 -4.07 -43.72 -0.89
N HIS A 449 -5.17 -44.04 -1.59
CA HIS A 449 -5.16 -44.17 -3.06
C HIS A 449 -4.71 -42.87 -3.74
N ALA A 450 -5.25 -41.73 -3.28
CA ALA A 450 -4.91 -40.42 -3.82
C ALA A 450 -3.42 -40.07 -3.65
N ALA A 451 -2.85 -40.33 -2.47
CA ALA A 451 -1.43 -40.14 -2.21
C ALA A 451 -0.54 -41.10 -3.03
N SER A 452 -0.95 -42.35 -3.17
CA SER A 452 -0.22 -43.39 -3.92
C SER A 452 -0.09 -43.11 -5.40
N ARG A 453 -1.00 -42.33 -5.98
CA ARG A 453 -0.94 -41.91 -7.38
C ARG A 453 0.11 -40.82 -7.64
N GLN A 454 0.45 -40.03 -6.63
CA GLN A 454 1.21 -38.79 -6.79
C GLN A 454 2.73 -39.00 -6.68
N ARG A 455 3.51 -38.24 -7.45
CA ARG A 455 4.97 -38.34 -7.42
C ARG A 455 5.53 -37.62 -6.18
N GLY A 456 6.38 -38.31 -5.43
CA GLY A 456 7.18 -37.71 -4.35
C GLY A 456 6.39 -37.33 -3.10
N LYS A 457 5.30 -38.05 -2.78
CA LYS A 457 4.44 -37.80 -1.62
C LYS A 457 4.57 -38.88 -0.53
N VAL A 458 5.78 -39.40 -0.33
CA VAL A 458 6.06 -40.55 0.56
C VAL A 458 5.80 -40.19 2.03
N GLU A 459 6.03 -38.94 2.39
CA GLU A 459 5.81 -38.39 3.73
C GLU A 459 4.32 -38.43 4.08
N VAL A 460 3.44 -38.04 3.15
CA VAL A 460 1.98 -38.12 3.32
C VAL A 460 1.50 -39.56 3.47
N VAL A 461 2.04 -40.48 2.66
CA VAL A 461 1.73 -41.91 2.78
C VAL A 461 2.15 -42.43 4.15
N SER A 462 3.30 -42.00 4.65
CA SER A 462 3.78 -42.36 5.99
C SER A 462 2.84 -41.85 7.08
N VAL A 463 2.39 -40.59 6.98
CA VAL A 463 1.42 -40.01 7.93
C VAL A 463 0.09 -40.79 7.92
N LEU A 464 -0.44 -41.15 6.75
CA LEU A 464 -1.68 -41.93 6.62
C LEU A 464 -1.56 -43.32 7.26
N ILE A 465 -0.46 -44.03 7.00
CA ILE A 465 -0.20 -45.35 7.59
C ILE A 465 -0.08 -45.23 9.12
N GLN A 466 0.69 -44.26 9.61
CA GLN A 466 0.87 -44.03 11.05
C GLN A 466 -0.43 -43.64 11.75
N ALA A 467 -1.30 -42.92 11.05
CA ALA A 467 -2.62 -42.55 11.55
C ALA A 467 -3.68 -43.65 11.37
N GLY A 468 -3.30 -44.83 10.87
CA GLY A 468 -4.15 -46.03 10.85
C GLY A 468 -5.03 -46.20 9.61
N ALA A 469 -4.72 -45.54 8.49
CA ALA A 469 -5.46 -45.73 7.23
C ALA A 469 -5.37 -47.18 6.74
N ASN A 470 -6.44 -47.68 6.12
CA ASN A 470 -6.49 -49.03 5.57
C ASN A 470 -5.61 -49.15 4.31
N VAL A 471 -4.44 -49.77 4.49
CA VAL A 471 -3.46 -50.00 3.41
C VAL A 471 -3.94 -50.94 2.31
N ASN A 472 -4.99 -51.72 2.58
CA ASN A 472 -5.60 -52.69 1.67
C ASN A 472 -7.03 -52.31 1.25
N ALA A 473 -7.41 -51.03 1.40
CA ALA A 473 -8.66 -50.54 0.84
C ALA A 473 -8.69 -50.82 -0.68
N ILE A 474 -9.88 -51.10 -1.22
CA ILE A 474 -10.09 -51.34 -2.65
C ILE A 474 -11.07 -50.29 -3.19
N ASN A 475 -10.74 -49.70 -4.33
CA ASN A 475 -11.66 -48.80 -5.05
C ASN A 475 -12.67 -49.60 -5.89
N GLU A 476 -13.57 -48.91 -6.60
CA GLU A 476 -14.60 -49.57 -7.42
C GLU A 476 -14.03 -50.41 -8.58
N LYS A 477 -12.77 -50.18 -8.97
CA LYS A 477 -12.05 -50.98 -9.97
C LYS A 477 -11.32 -52.18 -9.37
N GLY A 478 -11.43 -52.39 -8.06
CA GLY A 478 -10.71 -53.42 -7.31
C GLY A 478 -9.23 -53.10 -7.12
N GLU A 479 -8.80 -51.86 -7.34
CA GLU A 479 -7.40 -51.45 -7.21
C GLU A 479 -7.09 -51.09 -5.76
N THR A 480 -5.94 -51.52 -5.25
CA THR A 480 -5.42 -51.10 -3.94
C THR A 480 -4.50 -49.86 -4.06
N PRO A 481 -4.17 -49.17 -2.96
CA PRO A 481 -3.19 -48.09 -2.99
C PRO A 481 -1.81 -48.56 -3.51
N ALA A 482 -1.40 -49.78 -3.20
CA ALA A 482 -0.14 -50.34 -3.70
C ALA A 482 -0.20 -50.63 -5.20
N TYR A 483 -1.34 -51.12 -5.70
CA TYR A 483 -1.56 -51.27 -7.14
C TYR A 483 -1.43 -49.93 -7.86
N MET A 484 -2.10 -48.88 -7.36
CA MET A 484 -1.97 -47.53 -7.94
C MET A 484 -0.54 -47.00 -7.88
N ALA A 485 0.19 -47.24 -6.78
CA ALA A 485 1.60 -46.85 -6.70
C ALA A 485 2.45 -47.55 -7.77
N ALA A 486 2.17 -48.83 -8.07
CA ALA A 486 2.84 -49.56 -9.14
C ALA A 486 2.46 -49.05 -10.54
N ASP A 487 1.16 -48.88 -10.81
CA ASP A 487 0.63 -48.44 -12.11
C ASP A 487 1.14 -47.04 -12.52
N PHE A 488 1.29 -46.14 -11.54
CA PHE A 488 1.82 -44.80 -11.74
C PHE A 488 3.34 -44.68 -11.55
N CYS A 489 4.07 -45.80 -11.43
CA CYS A 489 5.52 -45.86 -11.24
C CYS A 489 6.01 -45.01 -10.04
N ARG A 490 5.44 -45.23 -8.86
CA ARG A 490 5.77 -44.55 -7.60
C ARG A 490 6.60 -45.45 -6.68
N ASP A 491 7.79 -45.81 -7.14
CA ASP A 491 8.63 -46.86 -6.54
C ASP A 491 8.82 -46.73 -5.02
N LYS A 492 9.16 -45.54 -4.52
CA LYS A 492 9.34 -45.31 -3.07
C LYS A 492 8.04 -45.49 -2.27
N THR A 493 6.91 -45.08 -2.85
CA THR A 493 5.60 -45.25 -2.22
C THR A 493 5.18 -46.72 -2.22
N LEU A 494 5.40 -47.41 -3.34
CA LEU A 494 5.15 -48.85 -3.47
C LEU A 494 6.00 -49.64 -2.47
N GLU A 495 7.30 -49.35 -2.37
CA GLU A 495 8.19 -49.99 -1.41
C GLU A 495 7.71 -49.80 0.03
N LEU A 496 7.30 -48.58 0.38
CA LEU A 496 6.76 -48.28 1.71
C LEU A 496 5.48 -49.07 2.01
N LEU A 497 4.53 -49.12 1.06
CA LEU A 497 3.28 -49.84 1.20
C LEU A 497 3.50 -51.36 1.32
N LEU A 498 4.43 -51.93 0.56
CA LEU A 498 4.77 -53.34 0.64
C LEU A 498 5.40 -53.71 1.98
N LYS A 499 6.26 -52.84 2.54
CA LYS A 499 6.86 -53.04 3.86
C LYS A 499 5.83 -53.16 4.97
N VAL A 500 4.67 -52.52 4.82
CA VAL A 500 3.56 -52.59 5.79
C VAL A 500 2.48 -53.61 5.42
N GLY A 501 2.76 -54.49 4.45
CA GLY A 501 1.89 -55.59 4.08
C GLY A 501 0.73 -55.23 3.15
N ALA A 502 0.84 -54.15 2.37
CA ALA A 502 -0.17 -53.81 1.37
C ALA A 502 -0.12 -54.78 0.17
N GLY A 503 -1.28 -55.28 -0.26
CA GLY A 503 -1.39 -56.17 -1.43
C GLY A 503 -1.39 -55.39 -2.75
N ILE A 504 -0.77 -55.94 -3.81
CA ILE A 504 -0.75 -55.38 -5.18
C ILE A 504 -1.89 -55.98 -6.05
N SER A 505 -2.90 -56.59 -5.44
CA SER A 505 -3.92 -57.34 -6.18
C SER A 505 -5.04 -56.45 -6.73
N LEU A 506 -5.47 -56.74 -7.96
CA LEU A 506 -6.84 -56.48 -8.42
C LEU A 506 -7.73 -57.56 -7.83
N LEU A 507 -8.52 -57.25 -6.81
CA LEU A 507 -9.54 -58.19 -6.31
C LEU A 507 -10.77 -58.04 -7.21
N LYS A 508 -10.96 -58.99 -8.12
CA LYS A 508 -12.17 -59.10 -8.97
C LYS A 508 -13.25 -59.91 -8.28
#